data_AF-A0A7W2PUX0-F1
#
_entry.id   AF-A0A7W2PUX0-F1
#
_cell.length_a   1.000
_cell.length_b   1.000
_cell.length_c   1.000
_cell.angle_alpha   90.00
_cell.angle_beta   90.00
_cell.angle_gamma   90.00
#
_symmetry.space_group_name_H-M   'P 1'
#
loop_
_entity.id
_entity.type
_entity.pdbx_description
1 polymer ?
#
loop_
_entity_poly.entity_id
_entity_poly.type
_entity_poly.pdbx_seq_one_letter_code
_entity_poly.pdbx_strand_id
1 'polypeptide(L)'
;MFAYRKWAALLVASLTLWLGQAHAEQRPAVAEQVKAYMGTEGVKVWTLRIGERTANEALVQVEGVDHDWNMRIQKMQVEKTAKDTRYWTTVDGNKFVVLIVQGGWGGELYLPGEPQPLPVGYSEGLSRQGDAQAFLTDYLAKQQ
;
A
#
# COMPACT_ATOMS: atom_id res chain seq x y z
N MET A 1 5.97 55.10 44.82
CA MET A 1 4.63 54.47 44.79
C MET A 1 4.63 53.40 43.71
N PHE A 2 4.64 52.13 44.11
CA PHE A 2 4.59 50.96 43.22
C PHE A 2 3.12 50.59 42.97
N ALA A 3 2.65 50.62 41.73
CA ALA A 3 1.41 49.94 41.34
C ALA A 3 1.32 49.66 39.81
N TYR A 4 2.43 49.29 39.18
CA TYR A 4 2.43 48.74 37.81
C TYR A 4 2.54 47.23 37.89
N ARG A 5 1.46 46.56 38.31
CA ARG A 5 1.41 45.09 38.38
C ARG A 5 -0.02 44.69 38.67
N LYS A 6 -0.76 44.22 37.65
CA LYS A 6 -1.85 43.22 37.76
C LYS A 6 -2.67 42.93 36.50
N TRP A 7 -2.37 43.52 35.33
CA TRP A 7 -3.21 43.31 34.13
C TRP A 7 -2.49 42.72 32.91
N ALA A 8 -1.40 41.97 33.12
CA ALA A 8 -0.69 41.26 32.04
C ALA A 8 -0.88 39.72 32.08
N ALA A 9 -1.84 39.22 32.87
CA ALA A 9 -2.04 37.78 33.05
C ALA A 9 -3.19 37.18 32.22
N LEU A 10 -3.99 37.99 31.53
CA LEU A 10 -5.23 37.51 30.87
C LEU A 10 -5.13 37.32 29.36
N LEU A 11 -4.06 37.78 28.69
CA LEU A 11 -3.91 37.66 27.23
C LEU A 11 -3.03 36.49 26.75
N VAL A 12 -2.42 35.72 27.67
CA VAL A 12 -1.58 34.56 27.31
C VAL A 12 -2.39 33.24 27.31
N ALA A 13 -3.60 33.23 27.87
CA ALA A 13 -4.37 32.00 28.03
C ALA A 13 -5.19 31.59 26.78
N SER A 14 -5.28 32.41 25.74
CA SER A 14 -6.15 32.14 24.57
C SER A 14 -5.41 31.66 23.32
N LEU A 15 -4.08 31.53 23.34
CA LEU A 15 -3.28 31.18 22.14
C LEU A 15 -2.74 29.73 22.14
N THR A 16 -3.20 28.86 23.02
CA THR A 16 -2.69 27.47 23.14
C THR A 16 -3.65 26.40 22.64
N LEU A 17 -4.84 26.75 22.14
CA LEU A 17 -5.81 25.78 21.63
C LEU A 17 -5.65 25.42 20.13
N TRP A 18 -4.54 25.79 19.50
CA TRP A 18 -4.17 25.38 18.14
C TRP A 18 -3.12 24.25 18.11
N LEU A 19 -2.95 23.54 19.23
CA LEU A 19 -2.09 22.36 19.29
C LEU A 19 -2.87 21.11 18.90
N GLY A 20 -2.78 20.78 17.62
CA GLY A 20 -2.81 19.40 17.15
C GLY A 20 -4.15 18.69 17.32
N GLN A 21 -5.09 18.95 16.40
CA GLN A 21 -5.91 17.85 15.93
C GLN A 21 -4.98 16.90 15.15
N ALA A 22 -4.25 16.06 15.89
CA ALA A 22 -3.78 14.80 15.32
C ALA A 22 -5.07 14.03 15.01
N HIS A 23 -5.59 14.20 13.80
CA HIS A 23 -6.56 13.26 13.27
C HIS A 23 -5.85 11.92 13.33
N ALA A 24 -6.24 11.07 14.29
CA ALA A 24 -5.94 9.66 14.22
C ALA A 24 -6.67 9.18 12.96
N GLU A 25 -5.99 9.31 11.82
CA GLU A 25 -6.49 8.87 10.53
C GLU A 25 -6.83 7.40 10.73
N GLN A 26 -8.11 7.07 10.60
CA GLN A 26 -8.60 5.74 10.91
C GLN A 26 -7.84 4.76 10.02
N ARG A 27 -6.97 3.96 10.65
CA ARG A 27 -6.13 3.01 9.94
C ARG A 27 -7.03 2.11 9.10
N PRO A 28 -6.84 2.06 7.77
CA PRO A 28 -7.74 1.33 6.91
C PRO A 28 -7.71 -0.16 7.26
N ALA A 29 -8.88 -0.80 7.24
CA ALA A 29 -8.98 -2.24 7.43
C ALA A 29 -8.22 -2.98 6.31
N VAL A 30 -7.56 -4.08 6.64
CA VAL A 30 -6.83 -4.91 5.66
C VAL A 30 -7.26 -6.38 5.75
N ALA A 31 -6.86 -7.21 4.80
CA ALA A 31 -6.94 -8.66 4.98
C ALA A 31 -6.03 -9.13 6.13
N GLU A 32 -6.38 -10.27 6.73
CA GLU A 32 -5.59 -10.90 7.80
C GLU A 32 -4.23 -11.40 7.31
N GLN A 33 -4.15 -11.79 6.05
CA GLN A 33 -2.97 -12.40 5.45
C GLN A 33 -2.58 -11.70 4.16
N VAL A 34 -1.27 -11.57 3.97
CA VAL A 34 -0.66 -11.17 2.70
C VAL A 34 -0.64 -12.38 1.77
N LYS A 35 -0.88 -12.18 0.48
CA LYS A 35 -0.63 -13.20 -0.55
C LYS A 35 0.62 -12.82 -1.32
N ALA A 36 1.55 -13.76 -1.40
CA ALA A 36 2.82 -13.60 -2.08
C ALA A 36 2.91 -14.52 -3.30
N TYR A 37 3.57 -14.00 -4.33
CA TYR A 37 3.89 -14.69 -5.57
C TYR A 37 5.39 -14.61 -5.79
N MET A 38 5.98 -15.67 -6.32
CA MET A 38 7.42 -15.77 -6.57
C MET A 38 7.64 -16.04 -8.06
N GLY A 39 8.52 -15.27 -8.67
CA GLY A 39 8.99 -15.46 -10.04
C GLY A 39 10.39 -16.05 -10.08
N THR A 40 10.98 -16.04 -11.27
CA THR A 40 12.39 -16.38 -11.47
C THR A 40 13.31 -15.33 -10.86
N GLU A 41 14.58 -15.71 -10.62
CA GLU A 41 15.64 -14.77 -10.23
C GLU A 41 15.39 -13.97 -8.94
N GLY A 42 14.50 -14.46 -8.06
CA GLY A 42 14.23 -13.84 -6.77
C GLY A 42 13.14 -12.77 -6.80
N VAL A 43 12.45 -12.60 -7.95
CA VAL A 43 11.28 -11.72 -8.07
C VAL A 43 10.18 -12.16 -7.11
N LYS A 44 9.62 -11.21 -6.36
CA LYS A 44 8.48 -11.44 -5.47
C LYS A 44 7.43 -10.36 -5.69
N VAL A 45 6.17 -10.76 -5.59
CA VAL A 45 5.04 -9.84 -5.61
C VAL A 45 4.17 -10.12 -4.40
N TRP A 46 4.00 -9.13 -3.55
CA TRP A 46 3.18 -9.21 -2.35
C TRP A 46 1.89 -8.43 -2.57
N THR A 47 0.77 -8.98 -2.15
CA THR A 47 -0.55 -8.37 -2.30
C THR A 47 -1.32 -8.41 -0.99
N LEU A 48 -1.92 -7.29 -0.60
CA LEU A 48 -2.71 -7.16 0.61
C LEU A 48 -3.97 -6.35 0.32
N ARG A 49 -5.15 -6.95 0.49
CA ARG A 49 -6.41 -6.21 0.40
C ARG A 49 -6.42 -5.06 1.42
N ILE A 50 -6.82 -3.87 0.98
CA ILE A 50 -7.02 -2.69 1.81
C ILE A 50 -8.45 -2.17 1.64
N GLY A 51 -9.04 -1.66 2.71
CA GLY A 51 -10.43 -1.23 2.76
C GLY A 51 -11.44 -2.38 2.80
N GLU A 52 -12.71 -2.04 2.59
CA GLU A 52 -13.82 -2.99 2.55
C GLU A 52 -13.66 -4.02 1.44
N ARG A 53 -14.26 -5.22 1.60
CA ARG A 53 -14.17 -6.27 0.56
C ARG A 53 -14.80 -5.83 -0.76
N THR A 54 -15.78 -4.93 -0.71
CA THR A 54 -16.49 -4.35 -1.86
C THR A 54 -15.74 -3.22 -2.53
N ALA A 55 -14.74 -2.61 -1.87
CA ALA A 55 -13.92 -1.55 -2.44
C ALA A 55 -12.99 -2.06 -3.54
N ASN A 56 -12.68 -3.36 -3.53
CA ASN A 56 -11.80 -4.01 -4.51
C ASN A 56 -10.43 -3.30 -4.65
N GLU A 57 -9.86 -2.87 -3.53
CA GLU A 57 -8.52 -2.27 -3.49
C GLU A 57 -7.52 -3.23 -2.84
N ALA A 58 -6.28 -3.18 -3.30
CA ALA A 58 -5.17 -3.90 -2.69
C ALA A 58 -3.88 -3.10 -2.78
N LEU A 59 -3.03 -3.24 -1.78
CA LEU A 59 -1.65 -2.85 -1.84
C LEU A 59 -0.86 -3.94 -2.56
N VAL A 60 0.02 -3.54 -3.48
CA VAL A 60 0.89 -4.43 -4.22
C VAL A 60 2.32 -3.92 -4.13
N GLN A 61 3.25 -4.82 -3.77
CA GLN A 61 4.68 -4.55 -3.73
C GLN A 61 5.41 -5.52 -4.64
N VAL A 62 6.30 -4.98 -5.46
CA VAL A 62 7.21 -5.76 -6.30
C VAL A 62 8.61 -5.69 -5.70
N GLU A 63 9.29 -6.82 -5.61
CA GLU A 63 10.65 -6.93 -5.06
C GLU A 63 11.53 -7.80 -5.95
N GLY A 64 12.84 -7.58 -5.89
CA GLY A 64 13.82 -8.40 -6.59
C GLY A 64 13.86 -8.16 -8.10
N VAL A 65 13.46 -6.97 -8.55
CA VAL A 65 13.50 -6.56 -9.96
C VAL A 65 14.50 -5.42 -10.15
N ASP A 66 15.17 -5.38 -11.29
CA ASP A 66 15.95 -4.22 -11.73
C ASP A 66 15.03 -3.21 -12.43
N HIS A 67 14.20 -2.52 -11.64
CA HIS A 67 13.20 -1.57 -12.13
C HIS A 67 12.85 -0.55 -11.05
N ASP A 68 12.38 0.64 -11.44
CA ASP A 68 11.93 1.73 -10.53
C ASP A 68 10.81 1.33 -9.56
N TRP A 69 10.20 0.17 -9.78
CA TRP A 69 9.11 -0.36 -8.97
C TRP A 69 9.60 -1.35 -7.90
N ASN A 70 10.89 -1.66 -7.89
CA ASN A 70 11.49 -2.49 -6.85
C ASN A 70 11.27 -1.86 -5.47
N MET A 71 10.80 -2.68 -4.53
CA MET A 71 10.44 -2.30 -3.15
C MET A 71 9.35 -1.21 -3.04
N ARG A 72 8.65 -0.89 -4.13
CA ARG A 72 7.59 0.12 -4.13
C ARG A 72 6.26 -0.54 -3.77
N ILE A 73 5.61 -0.05 -2.72
CA ILE A 73 4.25 -0.44 -2.34
C ILE A 73 3.28 0.56 -2.98
N GLN A 74 2.33 0.06 -3.76
CA GLN A 74 1.37 0.88 -4.49
C GLN A 74 -0.04 0.39 -4.22
N LYS A 75 -0.98 1.32 -4.06
CA LYS A 75 -2.40 0.97 -4.03
C LYS A 75 -2.88 0.73 -5.46
N MET A 76 -3.59 -0.38 -5.65
CA MET A 76 -4.10 -0.85 -6.94
C MET A 76 -5.57 -1.21 -6.82
N GLN A 77 -6.27 -1.09 -7.94
CA GLN A 77 -7.62 -1.60 -8.12
C GLN A 77 -7.55 -3.09 -8.48
N VAL A 78 -8.53 -3.84 -8.00
CA VAL A 78 -8.64 -5.29 -8.17
C VAL A 78 -9.86 -5.62 -9.01
N GLU A 79 -9.65 -6.28 -10.13
CA GLU A 79 -10.72 -6.74 -11.01
C GLU A 79 -10.73 -8.28 -11.01
N LYS A 80 -11.84 -8.87 -10.56
CA LYS A 80 -12.02 -10.33 -10.57
C LYS A 80 -12.90 -10.72 -11.73
N THR A 81 -12.39 -11.59 -12.59
CA THR A 81 -13.12 -12.16 -13.72
C THR A 81 -13.41 -13.65 -13.45
N ALA A 82 -14.14 -14.30 -14.35
CA ALA A 82 -14.32 -15.75 -14.29
C ALA A 82 -13.02 -16.53 -14.50
N LYS A 83 -12.00 -15.91 -15.12
CA LYS A 83 -10.73 -16.56 -15.49
C LYS A 83 -9.59 -16.20 -14.53
N ASP A 84 -9.53 -14.95 -14.10
CA ASP A 84 -8.35 -14.36 -13.47
C ASP A 84 -8.69 -13.24 -12.48
N THR A 85 -7.72 -12.87 -11.66
CA THR A 85 -7.74 -11.63 -10.86
C THR A 85 -6.66 -10.70 -11.38
N ARG A 86 -7.02 -9.45 -11.63
CA ARG A 86 -6.13 -8.43 -12.20
C ARG A 86 -5.95 -7.29 -11.22
N TYR A 87 -4.70 -6.93 -10.96
CA TYR A 87 -4.33 -5.77 -10.18
C TYR A 87 -3.82 -4.71 -11.14
N TRP A 88 -4.42 -3.53 -11.09
CA TRP A 88 -4.12 -2.48 -12.05
C TRP A 88 -4.04 -1.12 -11.36
N THR A 89 -3.27 -0.23 -11.98
CA THR A 89 -3.16 1.18 -11.61
C THR A 89 -3.13 2.02 -12.88
N THR A 90 -2.98 3.32 -12.73
CA THR A 90 -2.82 4.24 -13.86
C THR A 90 -1.33 4.57 -14.04
N VAL A 91 -0.81 4.39 -15.24
CA VAL A 91 0.53 4.82 -15.66
C VAL A 91 0.34 5.74 -16.86
N ASP A 92 0.90 6.95 -16.79
CA ASP A 92 0.75 7.99 -17.83
C ASP A 92 -0.70 8.26 -18.25
N GLY A 93 -1.62 8.26 -17.27
CA GLY A 93 -3.05 8.49 -17.50
C GLY A 93 -3.82 7.29 -18.05
N ASN A 94 -3.15 6.18 -18.36
CA ASN A 94 -3.77 4.98 -18.94
C ASN A 94 -3.84 3.83 -17.92
N LYS A 95 -4.89 3.01 -18.01
CA LYS A 95 -5.00 1.77 -17.22
C LYS A 95 -3.85 0.85 -17.58
N PHE A 96 -3.05 0.48 -16.58
CA PHE A 96 -1.94 -0.45 -16.69
C PHE A 96 -2.16 -1.63 -15.73
N VAL A 97 -2.27 -2.83 -16.29
CA VAL A 97 -2.42 -4.06 -15.51
C VAL A 97 -1.05 -4.53 -15.08
N VAL A 98 -0.82 -4.60 -13.78
CA VAL A 98 0.48 -4.92 -13.18
C VAL A 98 0.60 -6.41 -12.91
N LEU A 99 -0.44 -7.02 -12.35
CA LEU A 99 -0.41 -8.42 -11.97
C LEU A 99 -1.69 -9.10 -12.45
N ILE A 100 -1.53 -10.20 -13.19
CA ILE A 100 -2.61 -11.11 -13.53
C ILE A 100 -2.37 -12.41 -12.78
N VAL A 101 -3.33 -12.84 -11.96
CA VAL A 101 -3.29 -14.13 -11.27
C VAL A 101 -4.33 -15.05 -11.90
N GLN A 102 -3.87 -16.15 -12.48
CA GLN A 102 -4.69 -17.13 -13.17
C GLN A 102 -4.87 -18.37 -12.29
N GLY A 103 -6.08 -18.54 -11.74
CA GLY A 103 -6.38 -19.65 -10.82
C GLY A 103 -5.52 -19.64 -9.55
N GLY A 104 -5.17 -20.83 -9.05
CA GLY A 104 -4.43 -21.01 -7.80
C GLY A 104 -2.91 -21.09 -7.91
N TRP A 105 -2.34 -21.13 -9.12
CA TRP A 105 -0.96 -21.60 -9.33
C TRP A 105 -0.05 -20.64 -10.08
N GLY A 106 -0.58 -19.88 -11.05
CA GLY A 106 0.24 -19.07 -11.95
C GLY A 106 -0.25 -17.64 -12.10
N GLY A 107 0.62 -16.80 -12.61
CA GLY A 107 0.37 -15.40 -12.87
C GLY A 107 1.49 -14.76 -13.67
N GLU A 108 1.24 -13.53 -14.07
CA GLU A 108 2.13 -12.72 -14.90
C GLU A 108 2.24 -11.33 -14.27
N LEU A 109 3.48 -10.93 -14.01
CA LEU A 109 3.85 -9.58 -13.58
C LEU A 109 4.26 -8.77 -14.81
N TYR A 110 3.64 -7.62 -14.99
CA TYR A 110 3.96 -6.64 -16.02
C TYR A 110 4.55 -5.41 -15.36
N LEU A 111 5.68 -4.94 -15.90
CA LEU A 111 6.35 -3.72 -15.46
C LEU A 111 6.28 -2.69 -16.61
N PRO A 112 5.99 -1.41 -16.33
CA PRO A 112 5.96 -0.39 -17.37
C PRO A 112 7.29 -0.29 -18.11
N GLY A 113 7.26 -0.20 -19.44
CA GLY A 113 8.48 -0.11 -20.25
C GLY A 113 9.18 -1.45 -20.50
N GLU A 114 8.84 -2.51 -19.76
CA GLU A 114 9.38 -3.86 -20.00
C GLU A 114 8.62 -4.59 -21.11
N PRO A 115 9.31 -5.22 -22.07
CA PRO A 115 8.67 -5.83 -23.24
C PRO A 115 8.06 -7.20 -22.97
N GLN A 116 8.45 -7.88 -21.89
CA GLN A 116 8.02 -9.24 -21.56
C GLN A 116 7.50 -9.30 -20.13
N PRO A 117 6.36 -9.99 -19.89
CA PRO A 117 5.91 -10.26 -18.53
C PRO A 117 6.84 -11.25 -17.84
N LEU A 118 6.95 -11.11 -16.52
CA LEU A 118 7.65 -12.04 -15.66
C LEU A 118 6.65 -13.08 -15.13
N PRO A 119 6.87 -14.39 -15.36
CA PRO A 119 6.01 -15.42 -14.80
C PRO A 119 6.19 -15.47 -13.28
N VAL A 120 5.07 -15.50 -12.56
CA VAL A 120 5.04 -15.62 -11.10
C VAL A 120 4.07 -16.71 -10.68
N GLY A 121 4.38 -17.43 -9.60
CA GLY A 121 3.52 -18.47 -9.03
C GLY A 121 3.19 -18.18 -7.58
N TYR A 122 2.03 -18.63 -7.10
CA TYR A 122 1.67 -18.45 -5.69
C TYR A 122 2.70 -19.15 -4.78
N SER A 123 3.15 -18.45 -3.75
CA SER A 123 4.08 -18.99 -2.76
C SER A 123 3.44 -18.96 -1.38
N GLU A 124 3.02 -20.14 -0.90
CA GLU A 124 2.46 -20.28 0.44
C GLU A 124 3.49 -19.95 1.52
N GLY A 125 4.75 -20.37 1.32
CA GLY A 125 5.84 -20.11 2.26
C GLY A 125 6.08 -18.61 2.46
N LEU A 126 6.12 -17.83 1.37
CA LEU A 126 6.24 -16.38 1.45
C LEU A 126 4.97 -15.75 2.06
N SER A 127 3.78 -16.20 1.64
CA SER A 127 2.52 -15.66 2.14
C SER A 127 2.38 -15.79 3.66
N ARG A 128 2.85 -16.91 4.23
CA ARG A 128 2.86 -17.14 5.69
C ARG A 128 3.89 -16.30 6.44
N GLN A 129 4.94 -15.83 5.76
CA GLN A 129 5.95 -14.94 6.35
C GLN A 129 5.50 -13.47 6.35
N GLY A 130 4.56 -13.11 5.48
CA GLY A 130 4.07 -11.75 5.36
C GLY A 130 3.25 -11.31 6.58
N ASP A 131 3.59 -10.15 7.12
CA ASP A 131 2.81 -9.49 8.17
C ASP A 131 1.95 -8.38 7.54
N ALA A 132 0.62 -8.58 7.56
CA ALA A 132 -0.32 -7.63 6.97
C ALA A 132 -0.28 -6.25 7.63
N GLN A 133 -0.02 -6.18 8.94
CA GLN A 133 0.04 -4.91 9.66
C GLN A 133 1.37 -4.21 9.38
N ALA A 134 2.49 -4.93 9.34
CA ALA A 134 3.78 -4.34 8.94
C ALA A 134 3.70 -3.78 7.51
N PHE A 135 3.15 -4.56 6.58
CA PHE A 135 2.98 -4.16 5.18
C PHE A 135 2.15 -2.87 5.03
N LEU A 136 1.04 -2.77 5.77
CA LEU A 136 0.23 -1.55 5.78
C LEU A 136 1.00 -0.37 6.38
N THR A 137 1.77 -0.59 7.45
CA THR A 137 2.59 0.46 8.07
C THR A 137 3.61 1.01 7.06
N ASP A 138 4.30 0.14 6.34
CA ASP A 138 5.29 0.53 5.33
C ASP A 138 4.67 1.33 4.19
N TYR A 139 3.46 0.97 3.77
CA TYR A 139 2.71 1.75 2.79
C TYR A 139 2.40 3.16 3.30
N LEU A 140 1.83 3.28 4.51
CA LEU A 140 1.44 4.56 5.09
C LEU A 140 2.65 5.47 5.34
N ALA A 141 3.78 4.90 5.79
CA ALA A 141 5.01 5.65 6.01
C ALA A 141 5.59 6.30 4.74
N LYS A 142 5.33 5.70 3.56
CA LYS A 142 5.75 6.23 2.25
C LYS A 142 4.75 7.22 1.63
N GLN A 143 3.59 7.46 2.26
CA GLN A 143 2.59 8.43 1.80
C GLN A 143 2.70 9.80 2.51
N GLN A 144 3.51 9.88 3.58
CA GLN A 144 3.81 11.10 4.32
C GLN A 144 4.97 11.86 3.69
#